data_AF-A0A6B3GFU5-F1
#
_entry.id   AF-A0A6B3GFU5-F1
#
_cell.length_a   1.000
_cell.length_b   1.000
_cell.length_c   1.000
_cell.angle_alpha   90.00
_cell.angle_beta   90.00
_cell.angle_gamma   90.00
#
_symmetry.space_group_name_H-M   'P 1'
#
loop_
_entity.id
_entity.type
_entity.pdbx_description
1 polymer ?
#
loop_
_entity_poly.entity_id
_entity_poly.type
_entity_poly.pdbx_seq_one_letter_code
_entity_poly.pdbx_strand_id
1 'polypeptide(L)'
;MPDTDELRHNELLQLVPKAEAKQSMKDFKSDQEVRWCPGCGDYAVLAAVQGFMPELGLAKENITFVSGIGCSSRFPYYMNTYGMHSIHGRAPSIATGLATSRRDLSVWVVTGDGDALS
;
A
#
# COMPACT_ATOMS: atom_id res chain seq x y z
N MET A 1 -18.71 0.68 10.14
CA MET A 1 -17.58 1.38 9.47
C MET A 1 -17.27 2.56 10.38
N PRO A 2 -16.06 2.66 10.96
CA PRO A 2 -15.71 3.77 11.84
C PRO A 2 -15.85 5.10 11.12
N ASP A 3 -16.17 6.17 11.84
CA ASP A 3 -16.33 7.51 11.27
C ASP A 3 -14.95 8.03 10.79
N THR A 4 -14.95 8.84 9.73
CA THR A 4 -13.74 9.45 9.16
C THR A 4 -12.94 10.28 10.17
N ASP A 5 -13.58 10.76 11.24
CA ASP A 5 -12.91 11.47 12.34
C ASP A 5 -12.17 10.54 13.32
N GLU A 6 -12.55 9.26 13.45
CA GLU A 6 -11.81 8.25 14.22
C GLU A 6 -10.49 7.88 13.54
N LEU A 7 -10.49 7.79 12.20
CA LEU A 7 -9.26 7.53 11.43
C LEU A 7 -8.24 8.68 11.56
N ARG A 8 -8.71 9.91 11.74
CA ARG A 8 -7.85 11.10 11.92
C ARG A 8 -7.13 11.16 13.26
N HIS A 9 -7.65 10.45 14.27
CA HIS A 9 -7.06 10.29 15.61
C HIS A 9 -6.41 8.92 15.82
N ASN A 10 -6.03 8.22 14.73
CA ASN A 10 -5.28 6.98 14.86
C ASN A 10 -3.90 7.24 15.46
N GLU A 11 -3.72 6.91 16.74
CA GLU A 11 -2.45 7.09 17.45
C GLU A 11 -1.28 6.37 16.76
N LEU A 12 -1.56 5.30 16.01
CA LEU A 12 -0.56 4.50 15.30
C LEU A 12 0.06 5.23 14.09
N LEU A 13 -0.58 6.30 13.59
CA LEU A 13 -0.14 7.03 12.40
C LEU A 13 0.30 8.48 12.72
N GLN A 14 0.41 8.86 13.99
CA GLN A 14 0.73 10.23 14.40
C GLN A 14 2.07 10.75 13.85
N LEU A 15 3.02 9.87 13.59
CA LEU A 15 4.35 10.24 13.09
C LEU A 15 4.42 10.31 11.56
N VAL A 16 3.38 9.86 10.85
CA VAL A 16 3.35 9.85 9.39
C VAL A 16 2.79 11.19 8.90
N PRO A 17 3.53 11.93 8.05
CA PRO A 17 3.07 13.20 7.49
C PRO A 17 1.72 13.07 6.78
N LYS A 18 0.85 14.06 7.03
CA LYS A 18 -0.46 14.18 6.39
C LYS A 18 -0.34 14.84 5.03
N ALA A 19 -1.30 14.57 4.15
CA ALA A 19 -1.37 15.23 2.86
C ALA A 19 -1.68 16.72 3.03
N GLU A 20 -1.01 17.58 2.26
CA GLU A 20 -1.24 19.03 2.26
C GLU A 20 -2.58 19.41 1.59
N ALA A 21 -3.05 18.58 0.67
CA ALA A 21 -4.28 18.79 -0.10
C ALA A 21 -5.17 17.54 -0.05
N LYS A 22 -6.47 17.76 -0.34
CA LYS A 22 -7.42 16.65 -0.46
C LYS A 22 -7.02 15.74 -1.62
N GLN A 23 -6.81 14.47 -1.31
CA GLN A 23 -6.50 13.43 -2.29
C GLN A 23 -7.78 12.69 -2.72
N SER A 24 -7.67 11.95 -3.82
CA SER A 24 -8.71 11.13 -4.41
C SER A 24 -8.14 9.78 -4.86
N MET A 25 -9.01 8.82 -5.18
CA MET A 25 -8.60 7.50 -5.71
C MET A 25 -7.65 7.62 -6.91
N LYS A 26 -7.85 8.65 -7.77
CA LYS A 26 -7.03 8.86 -8.96
C LYS A 26 -5.57 9.15 -8.62
N ASP A 27 -5.32 9.81 -7.49
CA ASP A 27 -3.97 10.20 -7.07
C ASP A 27 -3.11 9.01 -6.68
N PHE A 28 -3.74 7.88 -6.33
CA PHE A 28 -3.10 6.63 -5.95
C PHE A 28 -2.99 5.61 -7.10
N LYS A 29 -3.50 5.93 -8.30
CA LYS A 29 -3.35 5.10 -9.50
C LYS A 29 -2.07 5.45 -10.23
N SER A 30 -1.23 4.46 -10.50
CA SER A 30 -0.09 4.62 -11.41
C SER A 30 -0.55 4.72 -12.87
N ASP A 31 0.36 5.12 -13.75
CA ASP A 31 0.20 5.03 -15.21
C ASP A 31 0.46 3.62 -15.78
N GLN A 32 0.90 2.67 -14.96
CA GLN A 32 1.22 1.32 -15.39
C GLN A 32 -0.03 0.49 -15.71
N GLU A 33 0.03 -0.22 -16.84
CA GLU A 33 -1.00 -1.16 -17.24
C GLU A 33 -1.03 -2.40 -16.32
N VAL A 34 -2.23 -2.75 -15.84
CA VAL A 34 -2.43 -3.92 -15.00
C VAL A 34 -2.38 -5.19 -15.85
N ARG A 35 -1.44 -6.09 -15.52
CA ARG A 35 -1.13 -7.31 -16.29
C ARG A 35 -1.71 -8.58 -15.66
N TRP A 36 -2.78 -8.45 -14.89
CA TRP A 36 -3.50 -9.61 -14.35
C TRP A 36 -4.44 -10.19 -15.41
N CYS A 37 -4.79 -11.46 -15.27
CA CYS A 37 -5.75 -12.10 -16.16
C CYS A 37 -7.12 -11.42 -16.08
N PRO A 38 -7.88 -11.34 -17.18
CA PRO A 38 -9.26 -10.86 -17.14
C PRO A 38 -10.09 -11.65 -16.11
N GLY A 39 -10.76 -10.93 -15.20
CA GLY A 39 -11.54 -11.53 -14.12
C GLY A 39 -10.74 -11.90 -12.86
N CYS A 40 -9.44 -11.57 -12.78
CA CYS A 40 -8.66 -11.76 -11.56
C CYS A 40 -9.24 -10.97 -10.37
N GLY A 41 -9.30 -11.58 -9.19
CA GLY A 41 -9.77 -10.93 -7.97
C GLY A 41 -8.89 -9.77 -7.50
N ASP A 42 -7.60 -9.76 -7.87
CA ASP A 42 -6.66 -8.69 -7.51
C ASP A 42 -7.11 -7.31 -8.01
N TYR A 43 -7.89 -7.23 -9.10
CA TYR A 43 -8.48 -5.97 -9.57
C TYR A 43 -9.40 -5.34 -8.51
N ALA A 44 -10.21 -6.16 -7.83
CA ALA A 44 -11.11 -5.68 -6.79
C ALA A 44 -10.33 -5.23 -5.56
N VAL A 45 -9.29 -5.97 -5.17
CA VAL A 45 -8.40 -5.60 -4.06
C VAL A 45 -7.69 -4.27 -4.36
N LEU A 46 -7.12 -4.12 -5.56
CA LEU A 46 -6.45 -2.89 -5.99
C LEU A 46 -7.40 -1.69 -5.96
N ALA A 47 -8.61 -1.84 -6.53
CA ALA A 47 -9.61 -0.77 -6.53
C ALA A 47 -10.04 -0.38 -5.11
N ALA A 48 -10.25 -1.35 -4.22
CA ALA A 48 -10.60 -1.10 -2.83
C ALA A 48 -9.49 -0.34 -2.09
N VAL A 49 -8.24 -0.78 -2.23
CA VAL A 49 -7.10 -0.13 -1.59
C VAL A 49 -6.91 1.29 -2.13
N GLN A 50 -6.93 1.49 -3.45
CA GLN A 50 -6.83 2.83 -4.06
C GLN A 50 -7.97 3.76 -3.63
N GLY A 51 -9.18 3.23 -3.43
CA GLY A 51 -10.32 3.98 -2.92
C GLY A 51 -10.16 4.38 -1.46
N PHE A 52 -9.53 3.52 -0.66
CA PHE A 52 -9.31 3.72 0.77
C PHE A 52 -8.11 4.64 1.09
N MET A 53 -7.03 4.63 0.29
CA MET A 53 -5.83 5.43 0.58
C MET A 53 -6.09 6.92 0.85
N PRO A 54 -6.97 7.64 0.11
CA PRO A 54 -7.31 9.03 0.41
C PRO A 54 -7.97 9.23 1.79
N GLU A 55 -8.66 8.23 2.31
CA GLU A 55 -9.36 8.30 3.61
C GLU A 55 -8.37 8.30 4.78
N LEU A 56 -7.17 7.76 4.59
CA LEU A 56 -6.09 7.82 5.58
C LEU A 56 -5.53 9.25 5.75
N GLY A 57 -5.67 10.11 4.73
CA GLY A 57 -5.19 11.49 4.77
C GLY A 57 -3.67 11.65 4.87
N LEU A 58 -2.90 10.63 4.49
CA LEU A 58 -1.44 10.62 4.55
C LEU A 58 -0.82 11.16 3.25
N ALA A 59 0.35 11.79 3.36
CA ALA A 59 1.12 12.16 2.19
C ALA A 59 1.53 10.89 1.43
N LYS A 60 1.31 10.84 0.12
CA LYS A 60 1.49 9.63 -0.70
C LYS A 60 2.96 9.18 -0.75
N GLU A 61 3.86 10.14 -0.68
CA GLU A 61 5.31 9.97 -0.56
C GLU A 61 5.74 9.40 0.80
N ASN A 62 4.85 9.34 1.77
CA ASN A 62 5.06 8.68 3.07
C ASN A 62 4.36 7.33 3.16
N ILE A 63 3.70 6.86 2.10
CA ILE A 63 3.13 5.51 2.02
C ILE A 63 4.08 4.65 1.19
N THR A 64 4.43 3.46 1.68
CA THR A 64 5.27 2.51 0.96
C THR A 64 4.66 1.12 0.94
N PHE A 65 4.45 0.57 -0.26
CA PHE A 65 4.01 -0.81 -0.46
C PHE A 65 5.22 -1.72 -0.70
N VAL A 66 5.38 -2.76 0.12
CA VAL A 66 6.40 -3.80 -0.01
C VAL A 66 5.72 -5.10 -0.42
N SER A 67 6.27 -5.79 -1.41
CA SER A 67 5.72 -7.06 -1.91
C SER A 67 6.81 -8.07 -2.21
N GLY A 68 6.47 -9.37 -2.25
CA GLY A 68 7.42 -10.44 -2.58
C GLY A 68 7.39 -10.75 -4.07
N ILE A 69 7.12 -12.01 -4.46
CA ILE A 69 7.04 -12.43 -5.88
C ILE A 69 5.74 -13.20 -6.14
N GLY A 70 5.06 -12.87 -7.24
CA GLY A 70 3.81 -13.50 -7.65
C GLY A 70 2.93 -12.55 -8.46
N CYS A 71 1.75 -13.02 -8.87
CA CYS A 71 0.75 -12.15 -9.52
C CYS A 71 0.35 -11.01 -8.59
N SER A 72 0.00 -11.33 -7.34
CA SER A 72 -0.34 -10.36 -6.29
C SER A 72 0.80 -9.36 -6.04
N SER A 73 2.06 -9.79 -6.07
CA SER A 73 3.22 -8.94 -5.77
C SER A 73 3.52 -7.89 -6.85
N ARG A 74 2.79 -7.88 -7.97
CA ARG A 74 2.82 -6.73 -8.90
C ARG A 74 2.13 -5.49 -8.33
N PHE A 75 1.41 -5.61 -7.21
CA PHE A 75 0.63 -4.55 -6.59
C PHE A 75 1.35 -3.19 -6.48
N PRO A 76 2.62 -3.09 -6.01
CA PRO A 76 3.26 -1.79 -5.86
C PRO A 76 3.47 -1.05 -7.18
N TYR A 77 3.52 -1.74 -8.33
CA TYR A 77 3.59 -1.08 -9.63
C TYR A 77 2.31 -0.33 -9.98
N TYR A 78 1.19 -0.70 -9.37
CA TYR A 78 -0.14 -0.15 -9.65
C TYR A 78 -0.55 0.95 -8.67
N MET A 79 0.33 1.27 -7.72
CA MET A 79 0.15 2.32 -6.71
C MET A 79 1.06 3.50 -7.03
N ASN A 80 0.50 4.72 -7.03
CA ASN A 80 1.28 5.95 -7.19
C ASN A 80 1.85 6.43 -5.84
N THR A 81 2.65 5.59 -5.21
CA THR A 81 3.34 5.81 -3.93
C THR A 81 4.77 5.28 -4.05
N TYR A 82 5.57 5.33 -2.99
CA TYR A 82 6.77 4.50 -2.97
C TYR A 82 6.39 3.02 -2.94
N GLY A 83 7.22 2.18 -3.56
CA GLY A 83 6.96 0.76 -3.66
C GLY A 83 8.25 -0.04 -3.83
N MET A 84 8.30 -1.23 -3.22
CA MET A 84 9.36 -2.21 -3.40
C MET A 84 8.76 -3.55 -3.80
N HIS A 85 9.10 -4.00 -5.01
CA HIS A 85 8.91 -5.38 -5.44
C HIS A 85 10.19 -6.14 -5.08
N SER A 86 10.10 -6.91 -4.00
CA SER A 86 11.27 -7.52 -3.36
C SER A 86 11.52 -8.95 -3.85
N ILE A 87 12.02 -9.82 -2.98
CA ILE A 87 12.30 -11.22 -3.30
C ILE A 87 11.26 -12.13 -2.63
N HIS A 88 11.08 -13.30 -3.23
CA HIS A 88 10.04 -14.25 -2.84
C HIS A 88 10.12 -14.58 -1.34
N GLY A 89 9.00 -14.42 -0.63
CA GLY A 89 8.89 -14.71 0.81
C GLY A 89 9.70 -13.83 1.75
N ARG A 90 10.12 -12.63 1.31
CA ARG A 90 10.89 -11.70 2.15
C ARG A 90 10.27 -10.30 2.30
N ALA A 91 9.07 -10.09 1.78
CA ALA A 91 8.36 -8.81 1.94
C ALA A 91 8.20 -8.40 3.41
N PRO A 92 7.78 -9.28 4.36
CA PRO A 92 7.68 -8.91 5.77
C PRO A 92 9.03 -8.57 6.40
N SER A 93 10.12 -9.28 6.03
CA SER A 93 11.46 -9.02 6.56
C SER A 93 11.96 -7.62 6.18
N ILE A 94 11.75 -7.24 4.91
CA ILE A 94 12.13 -5.93 4.39
C ILE A 94 11.24 -4.83 4.97
N ALA A 95 9.93 -5.06 5.00
CA ALA A 95 8.96 -4.11 5.56
C ALA A 95 9.26 -3.82 7.04
N THR A 96 9.69 -4.83 7.81
CA THR A 96 10.12 -4.66 9.20
C THR A 96 11.33 -3.75 9.31
N GLY A 97 12.35 -3.95 8.47
CA GLY A 97 13.53 -3.06 8.43
C GLY A 97 13.16 -1.61 8.07
N LEU A 98 12.22 -1.43 7.13
CA LEU A 98 11.74 -0.11 6.75
C LEU A 98 10.95 0.57 7.88
N ALA A 99 9.97 -0.12 8.46
CA ALA A 99 9.11 0.43 9.51
C ALA A 99 9.90 0.76 10.80
N THR A 100 10.93 -0.03 11.11
CA THR A 100 11.78 0.22 12.29
C THR A 100 12.77 1.37 12.08
N SER A 101 13.24 1.58 10.85
CA SER A 101 14.20 2.65 10.53
C SER A 101 13.54 4.00 10.22
N ARG A 102 12.31 4.00 9.71
CA ARG A 102 11.58 5.19 9.25
C ARG A 102 10.16 5.22 9.81
N ARG A 103 10.03 5.73 11.03
CA ARG A 103 8.74 5.85 11.75
C ARG A 103 7.78 6.86 11.12
N ASP A 104 8.26 7.68 10.19
CA ASP A 104 7.51 8.64 9.40
C ASP A 104 6.90 8.04 8.12
N LEU A 105 7.00 6.72 7.93
CA LEU A 105 6.40 6.00 6.81
C LEU A 105 5.24 5.12 7.28
N SER A 106 4.17 5.10 6.49
CA SER A 106 3.13 4.08 6.54
C SER A 106 3.53 2.92 5.62
N VAL A 107 3.94 1.81 6.23
CA VAL A 107 4.45 0.64 5.49
C VAL A 107 3.36 -0.41 5.34
N TRP A 108 3.08 -0.81 4.10
CA TRP A 108 2.06 -1.79 3.73
C TRP A 108 2.70 -3.00 3.10
N VAL A 109 2.26 -4.21 3.44
CA VAL A 109 2.73 -5.45 2.82
C VAL A 109 1.61 -6.04 1.96
N VAL A 110 1.93 -6.35 0.71
CA VAL A 110 1.04 -7.10 -0.19
C VAL A 110 1.77 -8.31 -0.72
N THR A 111 1.18 -9.48 -0.53
CA THR A 111 1.80 -10.76 -0.83
C THR A 111 0.72 -11.77 -1.20
N GLY A 112 1.10 -12.79 -1.98
CA GLY A 112 0.24 -13.94 -2.26
C GLY A 112 0.31 -14.95 -1.13
N ASP A 113 -0.62 -15.89 -1.11
CA ASP A 113 -0.61 -17.04 -0.21
C ASP A 113 0.69 -17.84 -0.32
N GLY A 114 1.10 -18.21 -1.53
CA GLY A 114 2.35 -18.94 -1.76
C GLY A 114 3.59 -18.14 -1.36
N ASP A 115 3.57 -16.82 -1.55
CA ASP A 115 4.68 -15.94 -1.19
C ASP A 115 4.78 -15.70 0.32
N ALA A 116 3.67 -15.74 1.06
CA ALA A 116 3.66 -15.48 2.50
C ALA A 116 3.79 -16.74 3.37
N LEU A 117 3.29 -17.88 2.89
CA LEU A 117 3.02 -19.07 3.71
C LEU A 117 3.78 -20.33 3.28
N SER A 118 4.64 -20.25 2.25
CA SER A 118 5.45 -21.38 1.77
C SER A 118 6.90 -21.33 2.26
#